data_AF-A0A512NIU0-F1
#
_entry.id   AF-A0A512NIU0-F1
#
_cell.length_a   1.000
_cell.length_b   1.000
_cell.length_c   1.000
_cell.angle_alpha   90.00
_cell.angle_beta   90.00
_cell.angle_gamma   90.00
#
_symmetry.space_group_name_H-M   'P 1'
#
loop_
_entity.id
_entity.type
_entity.pdbx_description
1 polymer ?
#
loop_
_entity_poly.entity_id
_entity_poly.type
_entity_poly.pdbx_seq_one_letter_code
_entity_poly.pdbx_strand_id
1 'polypeptide(L)'
;MPKQDQSDSGGNLITAIGGTAIAVGNNTSATISIENTAHGNGHASIAKGDAIVQAEATSADTGPIADATTFLFVSNADRIVVHERSVDTLDGSDATALSILRYVAIDNPGNSSHGPMVVHVQQSDNDHLSGTGAGPGNVAAVSAAADAHGDHTAVATSATAITVENQFSFVDATALVAV
;
A
#
# COMPACT_ATOMS: atom_id res chain seq x y z
N MET A 1 -4.94 41.51 -26.81
CA MET A 1 -5.60 40.49 -25.98
C MET A 1 -4.51 39.85 -25.13
N PRO A 2 -4.55 39.96 -23.78
CA PRO A 2 -3.59 39.29 -22.94
C PRO A 2 -3.85 37.78 -22.99
N LYS A 3 -2.80 36.98 -23.19
CA LYS A 3 -2.83 35.53 -23.00
C LYS A 3 -3.19 35.28 -21.54
N GLN A 4 -4.30 34.59 -21.30
CA GLN A 4 -4.54 33.99 -19.99
C GLN A 4 -3.43 32.98 -19.77
N ASP A 5 -2.56 33.28 -18.83
CA ASP A 5 -1.68 32.33 -18.20
C ASP A 5 -2.60 31.37 -17.44
N GLN A 6 -3.03 30.29 -18.10
CA GLN A 6 -3.56 29.14 -17.40
C GLN A 6 -2.36 28.45 -16.75
N SER A 7 -1.88 29.04 -15.66
CA SER A 7 -1.20 28.26 -14.63
C SER A 7 -2.27 27.31 -14.10
N ASP A 8 -2.38 26.14 -14.73
CA ASP A 8 -2.94 25.00 -14.03
C ASP A 8 -1.99 24.79 -12.85
N SER A 9 -2.34 25.36 -11.70
CA SER A 9 -1.59 25.15 -10.46
C SER A 9 -1.96 23.76 -9.94
N GLY A 10 -1.76 22.74 -10.77
CA GLY A 10 -1.91 21.34 -10.40
C GLY A 10 -1.13 21.13 -9.11
N GLY A 11 -1.84 20.78 -8.04
CA GLY A 11 -1.20 20.53 -6.76
C GLY A 11 -0.30 19.32 -6.87
N ASN A 12 0.78 19.27 -6.09
CA ASN A 12 1.69 18.12 -6.09
C ASN A 12 0.93 16.81 -5.88
N LEU A 13 1.32 15.75 -6.57
CA LEU A 13 0.74 14.43 -6.36
C LEU A 13 1.06 13.94 -4.94
N ILE A 14 0.02 13.65 -4.15
CA ILE A 14 0.13 13.17 -2.76
C ILE A 14 -0.41 11.76 -2.69
N THR A 15 0.36 10.84 -2.12
CA THR A 15 -0.08 9.46 -1.94
C THR A 15 0.28 8.94 -0.55
N ALA A 16 -0.60 8.10 -0.01
CA ALA A 16 -0.35 7.31 1.17
C ALA A 16 -0.84 5.88 0.93
N ILE A 17 0.00 4.91 1.24
CA ILE A 17 -0.32 3.49 1.14
C ILE A 17 0.09 2.82 2.45
N GLY A 18 -0.71 1.88 2.92
CA GLY A 18 -0.48 1.24 4.20
C GLY A 18 -1.29 -0.02 4.39
N GLY A 19 -1.25 -0.53 5.62
CA GLY A 19 -2.00 -1.72 6.00
C GLY A 19 -1.73 -2.20 7.41
N THR A 20 -2.43 -3.27 7.78
CA THR A 20 -2.33 -3.91 9.11
C THR A 20 -2.40 -5.43 8.99
N ALA A 21 -1.53 -6.14 9.69
CA ALA A 21 -1.61 -7.59 9.88
C ALA A 21 -1.80 -7.91 11.36
N ILE A 22 -2.69 -8.86 11.68
CA ILE A 22 -2.97 -9.31 13.03
C ILE A 22 -3.05 -10.85 13.03
N ALA A 23 -2.35 -11.49 13.95
CA ALA A 23 -2.42 -12.94 14.15
C ALA A 23 -2.56 -13.31 15.63
N VAL A 24 -3.41 -14.31 15.93
CA VAL A 24 -3.65 -14.84 17.28
C VAL A 24 -3.65 -16.36 17.25
N GLY A 25 -2.86 -16.99 18.12
CA GLY A 25 -2.66 -18.44 18.15
C GLY A 25 -1.54 -18.87 19.10
N ASN A 26 -0.98 -20.07 18.91
CA ASN A 26 0.20 -20.53 19.62
C ASN A 26 1.51 -20.15 18.92
N ASN A 27 1.51 -20.16 17.58
CA ASN A 27 2.56 -19.56 16.78
C ASN A 27 1.93 -18.51 15.90
N THR A 28 2.44 -17.29 15.94
CA THR A 28 1.83 -16.17 15.23
C THR A 28 2.90 -15.33 14.56
N SER A 29 2.61 -14.92 13.32
CA SER A 29 3.44 -14.02 12.53
C SER A 29 2.57 -12.94 11.88
N ALA A 30 3.05 -11.71 11.88
CA ALA A 30 2.45 -10.59 11.15
C ALA A 30 3.56 -9.80 10.45
N THR A 31 3.46 -9.67 9.14
CA THR A 31 4.45 -8.97 8.31
C THR A 31 3.78 -7.92 7.43
N ILE A 32 4.52 -6.84 7.19
CA ILE A 32 4.13 -5.77 6.29
C ILE A 32 5.35 -5.27 5.52
N SER A 33 5.17 -5.02 4.23
CA SER A 33 6.16 -4.41 3.35
C SER A 33 5.45 -3.41 2.45
N ILE A 34 5.95 -2.18 2.43
CA ILE A 34 5.38 -1.08 1.66
C ILE A 34 6.51 -0.37 0.92
N GLU A 35 6.30 -0.11 -0.35
CA GLU A 35 7.07 0.85 -1.14
C GLU A 35 6.11 1.86 -1.75
N ASN A 36 6.44 3.14 -1.64
CA ASN A 36 5.67 4.22 -2.22
C ASN A 36 6.61 5.23 -2.87
N THR A 37 6.34 5.60 -4.11
CA THR A 37 7.17 6.52 -4.87
C THR A 37 6.33 7.56 -5.57
N ALA A 38 6.83 8.80 -5.65
CA ALA A 38 6.22 9.88 -6.42
C ALA A 38 7.29 10.72 -7.10
N HIS A 39 7.14 10.98 -8.39
CA HIS A 39 8.06 11.81 -9.16
C HIS A 39 7.30 12.65 -10.19
N GLY A 40 7.83 13.82 -10.50
CA GLY A 40 7.30 14.68 -11.56
C GLY A 40 8.40 15.18 -12.48
N ASN A 41 8.07 15.35 -13.76
CA ASN A 41 9.01 15.79 -14.80
C ASN A 41 8.59 17.10 -15.48
N GLY A 42 7.68 17.87 -14.86
CA GLY A 42 7.18 19.14 -15.38
C GLY A 42 6.09 19.03 -16.45
N HIS A 43 5.80 17.82 -16.94
CA HIS A 43 4.72 17.55 -17.90
C HIS A 43 3.70 16.54 -17.39
N ALA A 44 4.11 15.67 -16.47
CA ALA A 44 3.24 14.77 -15.74
C ALA A 44 3.88 14.43 -14.39
N SER A 45 3.04 14.07 -13.44
CA SER A 45 3.45 13.51 -12.16
C SER A 45 2.93 12.09 -12.03
N ILE A 46 3.79 11.17 -11.61
CA ILE A 46 3.49 9.75 -11.50
C ILE A 46 3.86 9.29 -10.10
N ALA A 47 2.92 8.63 -9.44
CA ALA A 47 3.15 7.90 -8.22
C ALA A 47 2.82 6.43 -8.43
N LYS A 48 3.57 5.57 -7.76
CA LYS A 48 3.32 4.13 -7.73
C LYS A 48 3.72 3.59 -6.38
N GLY A 49 3.04 2.54 -5.96
CA GLY A 49 3.39 1.86 -4.74
C GLY A 49 2.77 0.48 -4.63
N ASP A 50 3.39 -0.30 -3.77
CA ASP A 50 3.06 -1.68 -3.47
C ASP A 50 2.98 -1.82 -1.94
N ALA A 51 1.93 -2.43 -1.43
CA ALA A 51 1.79 -2.88 -0.06
C ALA A 51 1.45 -4.36 -0.04
N ILE A 52 2.21 -5.12 0.74
CA ILE A 52 2.00 -6.54 0.98
C ILE A 52 1.94 -6.73 2.49
N VAL A 53 0.84 -7.31 2.95
CA VAL A 53 0.52 -7.49 4.36
C VAL A 53 0.09 -8.93 4.55
N GLN A 54 0.70 -9.63 5.50
CA GLN A 54 0.43 -11.04 5.73
C GLN A 54 0.40 -11.35 7.22
N ALA A 55 -0.60 -12.13 7.61
CA ALA A 55 -0.74 -12.65 8.96
C ALA A 55 -0.86 -14.17 8.90
N GLU A 56 -0.22 -14.86 9.83
CA GLU A 56 -0.26 -16.31 9.98
C GLU A 56 -0.42 -16.67 11.45
N ALA A 57 -1.30 -17.61 11.74
CA ALA A 57 -1.47 -18.15 13.07
C ALA A 57 -1.66 -19.67 13.02
N THR A 58 -1.06 -20.38 13.96
CA THR A 58 -1.37 -21.79 14.22
C THR A 58 -1.78 -21.98 15.65
N SER A 59 -2.81 -22.78 15.92
CA SER A 59 -3.25 -23.12 17.28
C SER A 59 -3.86 -24.52 17.34
N ALA A 60 -3.47 -25.28 18.37
CA ALA A 60 -3.96 -26.65 18.59
C ALA A 60 -5.25 -26.69 19.43
N ASP A 61 -5.41 -25.72 20.33
CA ASP A 61 -6.46 -25.74 21.36
C ASP A 61 -7.49 -24.61 21.20
N THR A 62 -7.10 -23.50 20.54
CA THR A 62 -7.98 -22.38 20.21
C THR A 62 -8.10 -22.22 18.70
N GLY A 63 -9.18 -21.60 18.23
CA GLY A 63 -9.29 -21.25 16.81
C GLY A 63 -8.22 -20.21 16.46
N PRO A 64 -7.29 -20.49 15.53
CA PRO A 64 -6.33 -19.48 15.07
C PRO A 64 -7.06 -18.33 14.37
N ILE A 65 -6.52 -17.12 14.49
CA ILE A 65 -7.04 -15.93 13.81
C ILE A 65 -5.89 -15.31 13.04
N ALA A 66 -6.14 -14.98 11.77
CA ALA A 66 -5.28 -14.16 10.94
C ALA A 66 -6.14 -13.12 10.20
N ASP A 67 -5.69 -11.88 10.17
CA ASP A 67 -6.33 -10.79 9.42
C ASP A 67 -5.25 -9.90 8.79
N ALA A 68 -5.49 -9.48 7.55
CA ALA A 68 -4.58 -8.65 6.78
C ALA A 68 -5.37 -7.65 5.93
N THR A 69 -5.08 -6.36 6.09
CA THR A 69 -5.74 -5.30 5.33
C THR A 69 -4.72 -4.34 4.74
N THR A 70 -5.07 -3.76 3.59
CA THR A 70 -4.31 -2.71 2.92
C THR A 70 -5.22 -1.53 2.63
N PHE A 71 -4.64 -0.33 2.48
CA PHE A 71 -5.37 0.86 2.06
C PHE A 71 -4.53 1.75 1.14
N LEU A 72 -5.23 2.57 0.36
CA LEU A 72 -4.65 3.57 -0.53
C LEU A 72 -5.38 4.91 -0.38
N PHE A 73 -4.61 5.99 -0.32
CA PHE A 73 -5.06 7.36 -0.46
C PHE A 73 -4.24 8.06 -1.54
N VAL A 74 -4.91 8.74 -2.46
CA VAL A 74 -4.28 9.51 -3.53
C VAL A 74 -5.03 10.84 -3.68
N SER A 75 -4.29 11.93 -3.80
CA SER A 75 -4.82 13.27 -4.09
C SER A 75 -4.09 13.89 -5.27
N ASN A 76 -4.81 14.70 -6.05
CA ASN A 76 -4.31 15.41 -7.24
C ASN A 76 -3.90 14.49 -8.40
N ALA A 77 -4.48 13.29 -8.50
CA ALA A 77 -4.33 12.43 -9.68
C ALA A 77 -5.51 12.61 -10.63
N ASP A 78 -5.25 12.65 -11.93
CA ASP A 78 -6.28 12.52 -12.96
C ASP A 78 -6.72 11.06 -13.16
N ARG A 79 -5.79 10.12 -12.94
CA ARG A 79 -6.03 8.69 -13.14
C ARG A 79 -5.37 7.87 -12.06
N ILE A 80 -6.07 6.86 -11.58
CA ILE A 80 -5.56 5.90 -10.61
C ILE A 80 -5.89 4.49 -11.13
N VAL A 81 -4.88 3.66 -11.28
CA VAL A 81 -5.01 2.22 -11.55
C VAL A 81 -4.69 1.50 -10.26
N VAL A 82 -5.60 0.65 -9.79
CA VAL A 82 -5.46 -0.10 -8.54
C VAL A 82 -5.62 -1.58 -8.83
N HIS A 83 -4.70 -2.39 -8.29
CA HIS A 83 -4.77 -3.84 -8.29
C HIS A 83 -4.72 -4.34 -6.84
N GLU A 84 -5.80 -4.99 -6.43
CA GLU A 84 -5.97 -5.52 -5.07
C GLU A 84 -6.17 -7.03 -5.12
N ARG A 85 -5.52 -7.74 -4.19
CA ARG A 85 -5.71 -9.18 -3.97
C ARG A 85 -5.77 -9.43 -2.47
N SER A 86 -6.84 -10.07 -2.03
CA SER A 86 -6.96 -10.60 -0.68
C SER A 86 -7.15 -12.11 -0.71
N VAL A 87 -6.46 -12.82 0.19
CA VAL A 87 -6.55 -14.28 0.34
C VAL A 87 -6.62 -14.58 1.82
N ASP A 88 -7.71 -15.20 2.25
CA ASP A 88 -7.89 -15.66 3.62
C ASP A 88 -8.16 -17.16 3.61
N THR A 89 -7.42 -17.91 4.43
CA THR A 89 -7.56 -19.36 4.57
C THR A 89 -7.62 -19.74 6.04
N LEU A 90 -8.55 -20.64 6.36
CA LEU A 90 -8.66 -21.29 7.66
C LEU A 90 -8.72 -22.80 7.42
N ASP A 91 -7.71 -23.54 7.83
CA ASP A 91 -7.63 -25.00 7.70
C ASP A 91 -7.25 -25.64 9.04
N GLY A 92 -8.25 -26.18 9.73
CA GLY A 92 -8.05 -26.87 11.00
C GLY A 92 -7.38 -25.99 12.05
N SER A 93 -6.08 -26.22 12.27
CA SER A 93 -5.23 -25.52 13.24
C SER A 93 -4.55 -24.28 12.68
N ASP A 94 -4.69 -23.98 11.39
CA ASP A 94 -3.91 -22.93 10.71
C ASP A 94 -4.84 -21.85 10.15
N ALA A 95 -4.48 -20.58 10.34
CA ALA A 95 -5.09 -19.42 9.72
C ALA A 95 -4.04 -18.58 9.00
N THR A 96 -4.36 -18.12 7.80
CA THR A 96 -3.52 -17.20 7.01
C THR A 96 -4.39 -16.13 6.39
N ALA A 97 -3.92 -14.90 6.40
CA ALA A 97 -4.51 -13.78 5.70
C ALA A 97 -3.41 -13.05 4.93
N LEU A 98 -3.68 -12.69 3.68
CA LEU A 98 -2.78 -11.96 2.80
C LEU A 98 -3.56 -10.87 2.10
N SER A 99 -3.07 -9.63 2.18
CA SER A 99 -3.59 -8.49 1.44
C SER A 99 -2.47 -7.84 0.65
N ILE A 100 -2.67 -7.70 -0.66
CA ILE A 100 -1.77 -7.06 -1.60
C ILE A 100 -2.50 -5.91 -2.26
N LEU A 101 -1.90 -4.73 -2.22
CA LEU A 101 -2.36 -3.55 -2.96
C LEU A 101 -1.21 -3.03 -3.81
N ARG A 102 -1.47 -2.82 -5.10
CA ARG A 102 -0.55 -2.16 -6.02
C ARG A 102 -1.28 -1.05 -6.73
N TYR A 103 -0.62 0.08 -6.94
CA TYR A 103 -1.26 1.18 -7.64
C TYR A 103 -0.30 1.99 -8.51
N VAL A 104 -0.89 2.67 -9.49
CA VAL A 104 -0.26 3.74 -10.26
C VAL A 104 -1.22 4.92 -10.32
N ALA A 105 -0.77 6.09 -9.89
CA ALA A 105 -1.49 7.35 -9.97
C ALA A 105 -0.76 8.30 -10.93
N ILE A 106 -1.52 9.00 -11.78
CA ILE A 106 -0.99 9.89 -12.81
C ILE A 106 -1.75 11.22 -12.72
N ASP A 107 -1.01 12.31 -12.65
CA ASP A 107 -1.47 13.68 -12.87
C ASP A 107 -0.91 14.18 -14.21
N ASN A 108 -1.79 14.67 -15.08
CA ASN A 108 -1.44 15.24 -16.37
C ASN A 108 -2.26 16.52 -16.60
N PRO A 109 -1.70 17.71 -16.31
CA PRO A 109 -2.43 18.99 -16.35
C PRO A 109 -3.05 19.33 -17.73
N GLY A 110 -2.71 18.60 -18.80
CA GLY A 110 -3.35 18.75 -20.11
C GLY A 110 -4.64 17.94 -20.34
N ASN A 111 -5.06 17.07 -19.41
CA ASN A 111 -6.09 16.05 -19.66
C ASN A 111 -7.21 15.99 -18.60
N SER A 112 -7.27 16.97 -17.71
CA SER A 112 -8.11 17.00 -16.49
C SER A 112 -9.61 17.24 -16.71
N SER A 113 -10.15 17.08 -17.93
CA SER A 113 -11.51 17.50 -18.27
C SER A 113 -12.65 16.72 -17.59
N HIS A 114 -12.36 15.65 -16.84
CA HIS A 114 -13.38 14.74 -16.30
C HIS A 114 -13.22 14.31 -14.84
N GLY A 115 -12.27 14.89 -14.07
CA GLY A 115 -11.98 14.46 -12.70
C GLY A 115 -11.29 13.09 -12.61
N PRO A 116 -10.94 12.61 -11.39
CA PRO A 116 -10.14 11.40 -11.22
C PRO A 116 -10.88 10.15 -11.71
N MET A 117 -10.28 9.44 -12.68
CA MET A 117 -10.76 8.13 -13.13
C MET A 117 -10.05 7.02 -12.36
N VAL A 118 -10.80 6.21 -11.61
CA VAL A 118 -10.27 5.04 -10.92
C VAL A 118 -10.57 3.78 -11.73
N VAL A 119 -9.54 3.01 -12.05
CA VAL A 119 -9.62 1.71 -12.73
C VAL A 119 -9.19 0.62 -11.76
N HIS A 120 -10.16 -0.14 -11.25
CA HIS A 120 -9.88 -1.35 -10.48
C HIS A 120 -9.63 -2.51 -11.45
N VAL A 121 -8.43 -3.07 -11.40
CA VAL A 121 -8.05 -4.21 -12.22
C VAL A 121 -8.11 -5.47 -11.35
N GLN A 122 -9.08 -6.34 -11.62
CA GLN A 122 -9.04 -7.72 -11.16
C GLN A 122 -8.25 -8.52 -12.20
N GLN A 123 -6.94 -8.67 -12.01
CA GLN A 123 -6.06 -9.38 -12.94
C GLN A 123 -5.53 -10.68 -12.35
N SER A 124 -5.44 -11.71 -13.20
CA SER A 124 -4.78 -12.97 -12.88
C SER A 124 -3.25 -12.84 -12.95
N ASP A 125 -2.62 -12.95 -11.77
CA ASP A 125 -1.23 -13.28 -11.36
C ASP A 125 0.02 -12.95 -12.19
N ASN A 126 -0.04 -12.43 -13.42
CA ASN A 126 1.15 -12.31 -14.29
C ASN A 126 1.52 -10.91 -14.78
N ASP A 127 0.74 -9.87 -14.48
CA ASP A 127 1.08 -8.50 -14.89
C ASP A 127 1.66 -7.70 -13.71
N HIS A 128 2.98 -7.56 -13.71
CA HIS A 128 3.64 -6.50 -12.95
C HIS A 128 3.28 -5.16 -13.60
N LEU A 129 2.68 -4.24 -12.84
CA LEU A 129 2.49 -2.83 -13.22
C LEU A 129 3.88 -2.18 -13.37
N SER A 130 4.53 -2.47 -14.49
CA SER A 130 5.94 -2.16 -14.75
C SER A 130 6.04 -0.73 -15.26
N GLY A 131 6.02 0.23 -14.33
CA GLY A 131 6.28 1.65 -14.59
C GLY A 131 7.76 1.99 -14.48
N THR A 132 8.34 2.40 -15.62
CA THR A 132 9.74 2.77 -15.90
C THR A 132 10.43 3.60 -14.82
N GLY A 133 11.66 3.19 -14.47
CA GLY A 133 12.81 4.02 -14.04
C GLY A 133 12.58 5.03 -12.91
N ALA A 134 13.21 4.80 -11.76
CA ALA A 134 13.35 5.80 -10.71
C ALA A 134 14.09 7.05 -11.26
N GLY A 135 13.33 8.05 -11.72
CA GLY A 135 13.82 9.41 -11.89
C GLY A 135 14.11 10.05 -10.53
N PRO A 136 14.64 11.29 -10.49
CA PRO A 136 14.78 12.03 -9.23
C PRO A 136 13.38 12.29 -8.66
N GLY A 137 13.00 11.51 -7.65
CA GLY A 137 11.69 11.56 -7.02
C GLY A 137 11.76 11.06 -5.59
N ASN A 138 10.61 11.12 -4.92
CA ASN A 138 10.48 10.77 -3.53
C ASN A 138 10.17 9.29 -3.38
N VAL A 139 10.87 8.64 -2.45
CA VAL A 139 10.68 7.21 -2.12
C VAL A 139 10.42 7.11 -0.62
N ALA A 140 9.36 6.40 -0.24
CA ALA A 140 9.03 6.03 1.13
C ALA A 140 8.85 4.51 1.16
N ALA A 141 9.75 3.80 1.83
CA ALA A 141 9.71 2.34 1.91
C ALA A 141 9.86 1.90 3.37
N VAL A 142 9.06 0.92 3.78
CA VAL A 142 9.06 0.41 5.14
C VAL A 142 8.69 -1.07 5.16
N SER A 143 9.35 -1.83 6.04
CA SER A 143 9.00 -3.21 6.33
C SER A 143 9.03 -3.42 7.83
N ALA A 144 8.06 -4.17 8.35
CA ALA A 144 7.99 -4.55 9.75
C ALA A 144 7.49 -5.99 9.86
N ALA A 145 7.96 -6.68 10.90
CA ALA A 145 7.56 -8.04 11.23
C ALA A 145 7.41 -8.18 12.74
N ALA A 146 6.45 -8.98 13.18
CA ALA A 146 6.24 -9.37 14.56
C ALA A 146 5.95 -10.87 14.60
N ASP A 147 6.67 -11.58 15.46
CA ASP A 147 6.57 -13.03 15.61
C ASP A 147 6.51 -13.39 17.09
N ALA A 148 5.67 -14.36 17.43
CA ALA A 148 5.52 -14.84 18.80
C ALA A 148 5.22 -16.33 18.85
N HIS A 149 5.70 -16.97 19.90
CA HIS A 149 5.53 -18.39 20.19
C HIS A 149 5.15 -18.56 21.65
N GLY A 150 4.11 -19.33 21.94
CA GLY A 150 3.60 -19.54 23.29
C GLY A 150 2.18 -20.06 23.26
N ASP A 151 1.47 -20.02 24.39
CA ASP A 151 0.03 -20.28 24.40
C ASP A 151 -0.72 -18.96 24.28
N HIS A 152 -1.64 -18.84 23.31
CA HIS A 152 -2.47 -17.66 23.12
C HIS A 152 -1.67 -16.36 22.88
N THR A 153 -0.62 -16.43 22.07
CA THR A 153 0.11 -15.24 21.62
C THR A 153 -0.71 -14.43 20.64
N ALA A 154 -0.46 -13.13 20.63
CA ALA A 154 -1.01 -12.21 19.64
C ALA A 154 0.10 -11.30 19.11
N VAL A 155 0.14 -11.13 17.79
CA VAL A 155 1.03 -10.20 17.12
C VAL A 155 0.25 -9.29 16.20
N ALA A 156 0.75 -8.06 16.05
CA ALA A 156 0.19 -7.12 15.10
C ALA A 156 1.29 -6.27 14.49
N THR A 157 1.16 -5.98 13.20
CA THR A 157 1.97 -4.95 12.52
C THR A 157 1.06 -3.96 11.82
N SER A 158 1.49 -2.71 11.78
CA SER A 158 0.82 -1.66 11.01
C SER A 158 1.86 -0.73 10.44
N ALA A 159 1.71 -0.31 9.19
CA ALA A 159 2.63 0.64 8.58
C ALA A 159 1.93 1.52 7.55
N THR A 160 2.48 2.72 7.35
CA THR A 160 2.04 3.71 6.36
C THR A 160 3.25 4.34 5.70
N ALA A 161 3.25 4.46 4.37
CA ALA A 161 4.24 5.17 3.59
C ALA A 161 3.58 6.31 2.79
N ILE A 162 4.01 7.54 3.06
CA ILE A 162 3.50 8.76 2.44
C ILE A 162 4.57 9.35 1.53
N THR A 163 4.18 9.73 0.32
CA THR A 163 5.00 10.57 -0.57
C THR A 163 4.23 11.78 -1.02
N VAL A 164 4.89 12.93 -0.98
CA VAL A 164 4.45 14.16 -1.65
C VAL A 164 5.47 14.46 -2.73
N GLU A 165 5.03 14.43 -3.98
CA GLU A 165 5.87 14.59 -5.15
C GLU A 165 6.88 15.73 -5.00
N ASN A 166 8.16 15.41 -5.19
CA ASN A 166 9.28 16.36 -5.16
C ASN A 166 9.41 17.21 -3.86
N GLN A 167 8.74 16.83 -2.76
CA GLN A 167 8.75 17.58 -1.50
C GLN A 167 9.29 16.77 -0.32
N PHE A 168 8.57 15.73 0.12
CA PHE A 168 9.04 14.84 1.18
C PHE A 168 8.52 13.40 1.05
N SER A 169 9.14 12.52 1.83
CA SER A 169 8.72 11.15 2.09
C SER A 169 8.59 10.95 3.60
N PHE A 170 7.60 10.19 4.04
CA PHE A 170 7.40 9.84 5.45
C PHE A 170 6.99 8.38 5.57
N VAL A 171 7.49 7.71 6.60
CA VAL A 171 7.10 6.34 6.96
C VAL A 171 6.80 6.27 8.45
N ASP A 172 5.77 5.51 8.79
CA ASP A 172 5.45 5.11 10.16
C ASP A 172 5.21 3.60 10.18
N ALA A 173 5.70 2.93 11.21
CA ALA A 173 5.49 1.50 11.41
C ALA A 173 5.49 1.13 12.88
N THR A 174 4.58 0.23 13.24
CA THR A 174 4.43 -0.34 14.57
C THR A 174 4.41 -1.85 14.46
N ALA A 175 5.09 -2.51 15.40
CA ALA A 175 5.07 -3.95 15.60
C ALA A 175 4.78 -4.21 17.08
N LEU A 176 3.79 -5.06 17.36
CA LEU A 176 3.35 -5.43 18.70
C LEU A 176 3.41 -6.94 18.86
N VAL A 177 3.88 -7.36 20.03
CA VAL A 177 3.87 -8.74 20.48
C VAL A 177 3.24 -8.78 21.87
N ALA A 178 2.26 -9.66 22.05
CA ALA A 178 1.67 -10.01 23.34
C ALA A 178 1.79 -11.53 23.55
N VAL A 179 2.31 -11.90 24.72
CA VAL A 179 2.56 -13.28 25.15
C VAL A 179 1.96 -13.51 26.53
#